data_AF-A0A4V2T018-F1
#
_entry.id   AF-A0A4V2T018-F1
#
_cell.length_a   1.000
_cell.length_b   1.000
_cell.length_c   1.000
_cell.angle_alpha   90.00
_cell.angle_beta   90.00
_cell.angle_gamma   90.00
#
_symmetry.space_group_name_H-M   'P 1'
#
loop_
_entity.id
_entity.type
_entity.pdbx_description
1 polymer ?
#
loop_
_entity_poly.entity_id
_entity_poly.type
_entity_poly.pdbx_seq_one_letter_code
_entity_poly.pdbx_strand_id
1 'polypeptide(L)'
;MPKGKVKRGMPAHRSAAREAFEEAGVVGKISAVPVGTYRQVKTHEDGQAEMIAVRAFPMLVCQENVSWPEMRQRERCWMPINAAIEAVKNGELRALLITFAGAIPDFG
;
A
#
# COMPACT_ATOMS: atom_id res chain seq x y z
N MET A 1 3.20 1.26 3.91
CA MET A 1 2.56 1.09 2.58
C MET A 1 1.71 2.30 2.25
N PRO A 2 1.71 2.76 0.99
CA PRO A 2 0.82 3.83 0.54
C PRO A 2 -0.65 3.43 0.62
N LYS A 3 -1.51 4.30 1.16
CA LYS A 3 -2.95 4.02 1.31
C LYS A 3 -3.77 5.28 1.58
N GLY A 4 -5.02 5.28 1.13
CA GLY A 4 -5.96 6.38 1.38
C GLY A 4 -7.41 6.01 1.13
N LYS A 5 -8.29 7.01 1.21
CA LYS A 5 -9.73 6.81 0.97
C LYS A 5 -9.97 6.62 -0.53
N VAL A 6 -10.87 5.69 -0.88
CA VAL A 6 -11.33 5.55 -2.26
C VAL A 6 -12.08 6.82 -2.67
N LYS A 7 -11.63 7.46 -3.74
CA LYS A 7 -12.27 8.69 -4.24
C LYS A 7 -13.63 8.35 -4.85
N ARG A 8 -14.65 9.18 -4.59
CA ARG A 8 -15.99 8.98 -5.17
C ARG A 8 -15.92 8.89 -6.70
N GLY A 9 -16.52 7.85 -7.27
CA GLY A 9 -16.52 7.59 -8.72
C GLY A 9 -15.21 7.00 -9.26
N MET A 10 -14.24 6.67 -8.41
CA MET A 10 -12.98 6.06 -8.82
C MET A 10 -12.91 4.59 -8.38
N PRO A 11 -12.49 3.65 -9.25
CA PRO A 11 -12.18 2.29 -8.85
C PRO A 11 -11.09 2.25 -7.77
N ALA A 12 -11.23 1.36 -6.77
CA ALA A 12 -10.32 1.28 -5.63
C ALA A 12 -8.84 1.11 -6.02
N HIS A 13 -8.53 0.29 -7.03
CA HIS A 13 -7.16 0.13 -7.53
C HIS A 13 -6.58 1.43 -8.08
N ARG A 14 -7.38 2.25 -8.78
CA ARG A 14 -6.93 3.55 -9.27
C ARG A 14 -6.71 4.55 -8.15
N SER A 15 -7.54 4.50 -7.10
CA SER A 15 -7.28 5.28 -5.89
C SER A 15 -5.95 4.84 -5.27
N ALA A 16 -5.70 3.54 -5.10
CA ALA A 16 -4.45 3.03 -4.57
C ALA A 16 -3.20 3.45 -5.38
N ALA A 17 -3.26 3.44 -6.72
CA ALA A 17 -2.17 3.94 -7.56
C ALA A 17 -1.92 5.44 -7.36
N ARG A 18 -2.98 6.23 -7.20
CA ARG A 18 -2.86 7.66 -6.89
C ARG A 18 -2.19 7.89 -5.54
N GLU A 19 -2.61 7.17 -4.50
CA GLU A 19 -1.98 7.27 -3.17
C GLU A 19 -0.51 6.83 -3.22
N ALA A 20 -0.15 5.84 -4.06
CA ALA A 20 1.24 5.44 -4.26
C ALA A 20 2.09 6.58 -4.86
N PHE A 21 1.52 7.38 -5.75
CA PHE A 21 2.16 8.60 -6.24
C PHE A 21 2.19 9.72 -5.18
N GLU A 22 1.07 9.98 -4.50
CA GLU A 22 0.95 11.08 -3.52
C GLU A 22 1.86 10.84 -2.31
N GLU A 23 1.85 9.63 -1.73
CA GLU A 23 2.57 9.30 -0.50
C GLU A 23 4.01 8.82 -0.73
N ALA A 24 4.32 8.23 -1.90
CA ALA A 24 5.64 7.64 -2.17
C ALA A 24 6.27 8.06 -3.51
N GLY A 25 5.59 8.83 -4.35
CA GLY A 25 6.15 9.29 -5.62
C GLY A 25 6.39 8.18 -6.65
N VAL A 26 5.72 7.03 -6.55
CA VAL A 26 5.87 5.92 -7.49
C VAL A 26 4.70 5.83 -8.47
N VAL A 27 4.99 5.51 -9.72
CA VAL A 27 4.01 5.32 -10.80
C VAL A 27 4.29 4.00 -11.51
N GLY A 28 3.27 3.36 -12.04
CA GLY A 28 3.40 2.01 -12.57
C GLY A 28 2.07 1.35 -12.92
N LYS A 29 2.15 0.06 -13.27
CA LYS A 29 1.00 -0.76 -13.65
C LYS A 29 0.38 -1.39 -12.40
N ILE A 30 -0.86 -1.05 -12.09
CA ILE A 30 -1.60 -1.61 -10.95
C ILE A 30 -2.61 -2.66 -11.41
N SER A 31 -2.73 -3.74 -10.65
CA SER A 31 -3.78 -4.74 -10.89
C SER A 31 -5.13 -4.27 -10.35
N ALA A 32 -6.20 -4.57 -11.09
CA ALA A 32 -7.57 -4.39 -10.60
C ALA A 32 -7.98 -5.45 -9.56
N VAL A 33 -7.26 -6.57 -9.52
CA VAL A 33 -7.47 -7.66 -8.55
C VAL A 33 -6.61 -7.36 -7.31
N PRO A 34 -7.21 -7.26 -6.11
CA PRO A 34 -6.45 -7.07 -4.88
C PRO A 34 -5.67 -8.35 -4.53
N VAL A 35 -4.52 -8.19 -3.88
CA VAL A 35 -3.85 -9.31 -3.20
C VAL A 35 -4.74 -9.84 -2.07
N GLY A 36 -5.41 -8.92 -1.37
CA GLY A 36 -6.32 -9.25 -0.30
C GLY A 36 -6.80 -8.02 0.45
N THR A 37 -7.41 -8.26 1.60
CA THR A 37 -7.89 -7.21 2.52
C THR A 37 -7.34 -7.48 3.91
N TYR A 38 -6.92 -6.43 4.60
CA TYR A 38 -6.54 -6.48 6.02
C TYR A 38 -7.27 -5.40 6.79
N ARG A 39 -7.45 -5.59 8.10
CA ARG A 39 -8.08 -4.63 8.99
C ARG A 39 -7.04 -3.79 9.71
N GLN A 40 -7.34 -2.51 9.91
CA GLN A 40 -6.50 -1.62 10.72
C GLN A 40 -7.37 -0.69 11.55
N VAL A 41 -6.90 -0.36 12.75
CA VAL A 41 -7.54 0.65 13.59
C VAL A 41 -7.22 2.00 12.98
N LYS A 42 -8.26 2.78 12.70
CA LYS A 42 -8.14 4.19 12.37
C LYS A 42 -8.60 5.00 13.56
N THR A 43 -7.69 5.78 14.13
CA THR A 43 -8.02 6.79 15.14
C THR A 43 -8.39 8.09 14.44
N HIS A 44 -9.54 8.64 14.79
CA HIS A 44 -10.03 9.92 14.31
C HIS A 44 -9.51 11.07 15.20
N GLU A 45 -9.65 12.31 14.74
CA GLU A 45 -9.13 13.49 15.45
C GLU A 45 -9.81 13.72 16.81
N ASP A 46 -11.04 13.23 16.98
CA ASP A 46 -11.81 13.27 18.23
C ASP A 46 -11.44 12.13 19.21
N GLY A 47 -10.44 11.31 18.89
CA GLY A 47 -9.97 10.19 19.70
C GLY A 47 -10.76 8.90 19.53
N GLN A 48 -11.82 8.88 18.71
CA GLN A 48 -12.56 7.65 18.43
C GLN A 48 -11.73 6.71 17.57
N ALA A 49 -11.83 5.41 17.84
CA ALA A 49 -11.15 4.36 17.09
C ALA A 49 -12.17 3.52 16.33
N GLU A 50 -11.93 3.35 15.02
CA GLU A 50 -12.77 2.56 14.14
C GLU A 50 -11.96 1.44 13.49
N MET A 51 -12.51 0.23 13.45
CA MET A 51 -11.92 -0.87 12.70
C MET A 51 -12.31 -0.76 11.22
N ILE A 52 -11.33 -0.44 10.37
CA ILE A 52 -11.55 -0.30 8.92
C ILE A 52 -10.89 -1.42 8.13
N ALA A 53 -11.52 -1.79 7.01
CA ALA A 53 -10.95 -2.73 6.04
C ALA A 53 -10.17 -2.00 4.94
N VAL A 54 -8.96 -2.48 4.65
CA VAL A 54 -8.06 -1.93 3.63
C VAL A 54 -7.76 -2.99 2.59
N ARG A 55 -8.06 -2.69 1.32
CA ARG A 55 -7.74 -3.56 0.19
C ARG A 55 -6.35 -3.22 -0.34
N ALA A 56 -5.47 -4.20 -0.38
CA ALA A 56 -4.13 -4.06 -0.94
C ALA A 56 -4.10 -4.55 -2.39
N PHE A 57 -3.53 -3.76 -3.29
CA PHE A 57 -3.42 -4.07 -4.72
C PHE A 57 -1.95 -4.13 -5.10
N PRO A 58 -1.53 -5.15 -5.89
CA PRO A 58 -0.16 -5.22 -6.36
C PRO A 58 0.07 -4.21 -7.47
N MET A 59 1.22 -3.57 -7.44
CA MET A 59 1.63 -2.58 -8.43
C MET A 59 3.06 -2.87 -8.86
N LEU A 60 3.25 -3.02 -10.16
CA LEU A 60 4.56 -3.04 -10.77
C LEU A 60 5.00 -1.58 -10.97
N VAL A 61 5.94 -1.12 -10.15
CA VAL A 61 6.49 0.22 -10.26
C VAL A 61 7.34 0.31 -11.54
N CYS A 62 7.06 1.34 -12.34
CA CYS A 62 7.76 1.61 -13.59
C CYS A 62 8.58 2.91 -13.52
N GLN A 63 8.25 3.80 -12.58
CA GLN A 63 8.93 5.08 -12.42
C GLN A 63 8.91 5.52 -10.96
N GLU A 64 10.03 6.09 -10.52
CA GLU A 64 10.19 6.80 -9.26
C GLU A 64 10.40 8.28 -9.54
N ASN A 65 9.58 9.13 -8.93
CA ASN A 65 9.71 10.57 -9.07
C ASN A 65 10.65 11.13 -8.00
N VAL A 66 11.44 12.14 -8.42
CA VAL A 66 12.36 12.88 -7.55
C VAL A 66 11.60 13.80 -6.60
N SER A 67 10.46 14.35 -7.05
CA SER A 67 9.53 15.14 -6.24
C SER A 67 8.13 14.53 -6.24
N TRP A 68 7.47 14.54 -5.08
CA TRP A 68 6.10 14.03 -4.94
C TRP A 68 5.33 14.78 -3.84
N PRO A 69 3.99 14.76 -3.88
CA PRO A 69 3.14 15.64 -3.06
C PRO A 69 3.43 15.59 -1.55
N GLU A 70 3.59 14.41 -0.98
CA GLU A 70 3.76 14.24 0.47
C GLU A 70 5.22 14.00 0.90
N MET A 71 6.21 14.30 0.05
CA MET A 71 7.63 14.00 0.34
C MET A 71 8.18 14.66 1.62
N ARG A 72 7.49 15.69 2.13
CA ARG A 72 7.85 16.36 3.39
C ARG A 72 7.18 15.73 4.63
N GLN A 73 6.22 14.84 4.42
CA GLN A 73 5.43 14.16 5.47
C GLN A 73 5.69 12.64 5.48
N ARG A 74 6.18 12.10 4.36
CA ARG A 74 6.41 10.68 4.12
C ARG A 74 7.81 10.45 3.59
N GLU A 75 8.44 9.38 4.07
CA GLU A 75 9.69 8.86 3.53
C GLU A 75 9.40 7.60 2.68
N ARG A 76 9.92 7.56 1.45
CA ARG A 76 9.89 6.34 0.62
C ARG A 76 11.06 5.45 1.02
N CYS A 77 10.77 4.20 1.34
CA CYS A 77 11.77 3.18 1.58
C CYS A 77 11.46 1.92 0.77
N TRP A 78 12.41 1.50 -0.05
CA TRP A 78 12.37 0.18 -0.70
C TRP A 78 12.91 -0.87 0.26
N MET A 79 12.18 -1.98 0.37
CA MET A 79 12.54 -3.06 1.26
C MET A 79 12.49 -4.39 0.51
N PRO A 80 13.48 -5.27 0.71
CA PRO A 80 13.32 -6.68 0.42
C PRO A 80 12.06 -7.24 1.09
N ILE A 81 11.36 -8.17 0.43
CA ILE A 81 10.03 -8.63 0.91
C ILE A 81 10.10 -9.25 2.30
N ASN A 82 11.17 -9.97 2.63
CA ASN A 82 11.42 -10.51 3.97
C ASN A 82 11.57 -9.40 5.02
N ALA A 83 12.32 -8.34 4.73
CA ALA A 83 12.45 -7.20 5.64
C ALA A 83 11.11 -6.47 5.82
N ALA A 84 10.32 -6.33 4.74
CA ALA A 84 8.98 -5.74 4.80
C ALA A 84 8.02 -6.56 5.67
N ILE A 85 8.04 -7.89 5.56
CA ILE A 85 7.26 -8.81 6.39
C ILE A 85 7.58 -8.64 7.88
N GLU A 86 8.87 -8.47 8.23
CA GLU A 86 9.31 -8.28 9.61
C GLU A 86 9.01 -6.86 10.15
N ALA A 87 9.04 -5.83 9.29
CA ALA A 87 8.74 -4.45 9.69
C ALA A 87 7.25 -4.20 10.00
N VAL A 88 6.35 -5.03 9.47
CA VAL A 88 4.90 -4.84 9.62
C VAL A 88 4.40 -5.39 10.97
N LYS A 89 3.84 -4.51 11.81
CA LYS A 89 3.23 -4.88 13.10
C LYS A 89 1.84 -5.51 12.99
N ASN A 90 1.13 -5.26 11.88
CA ASN A 90 -0.22 -5.77 11.68
C ASN A 90 -0.17 -7.21 11.15
N GLY A 91 -0.67 -8.17 11.93
CA GLY A 91 -0.62 -9.60 11.60
C GLY A 91 -1.36 -9.97 10.30
N GLU A 92 -2.52 -9.37 10.03
CA GLU A 92 -3.27 -9.62 8.79
C GLU A 92 -2.51 -9.08 7.56
N LEU A 93 -1.89 -7.89 7.67
CA LEU A 93 -1.05 -7.36 6.60
C LEU A 93 0.23 -8.19 6.40
N ARG A 94 0.84 -8.65 7.49
CA ARG A 94 2.01 -9.54 7.44
C ARG A 94 1.68 -10.83 6.66
N ALA A 95 0.56 -11.47 6.98
CA ALA A 95 0.08 -12.65 6.27
C ALA A 95 -0.16 -12.36 4.78
N LEU A 96 -0.74 -11.20 4.45
CA LEU A 96 -0.97 -10.78 3.07
C LEU A 96 0.34 -10.59 2.28
N LEU A 97 1.38 -10.03 2.91
CA LEU A 97 2.71 -9.91 2.30
C LEU A 97 3.37 -11.27 2.06
N ILE A 98 3.22 -12.22 3.00
CA ILE A 98 3.70 -13.60 2.82
C ILE A 98 3.02 -14.28 1.63
N THR A 99 1.69 -14.18 1.53
CA THR A 99 0.94 -14.71 0.39
C THR A 99 1.39 -14.08 -0.92
N PHE A 100 1.61 -12.76 -0.93
CA PHE A 100 2.09 -12.06 -2.12
C PHE A 100 3.49 -12.53 -2.54
N ALA A 101 4.40 -12.71 -1.57
CA ALA A 101 5.75 -13.19 -1.82
C ALA A 101 5.76 -14.57 -2.50
N GLY A 102 4.90 -15.49 -2.03
CA GLY A 102 4.78 -16.83 -2.62
C GLY A 102 4.15 -16.86 -4.01
N ALA A 103 3.49 -15.78 -4.43
CA ALA A 103 2.84 -15.67 -5.74
C ALA A 103 3.72 -14.99 -6.81
N ILE A 104 4.80 -14.31 -6.42
CA ILE A 104 5.77 -13.73 -7.35
C ILE A 104 6.79 -14.82 -7.72
N PRO A 105 6.96 -15.15 -9.01
CA PRO A 105 8.04 -16.05 -9.43
C PRO A 105 9.39 -15.43 -9.03
N ASP A 106 10.31 -16.27 -8.54
CA ASP A 106 11.68 -15.85 -8.26
C ASP A 106 12.32 -15.41 -9.59
N PHE A 107 12.47 -14.10 -9.78
CA PHE A 107 13.31 -13.55 -10.83
C PHE A 107 14.67 -13.31 -10.20
N GLY A 108 15.44 -14.40 -10.10
CA GLY A 108 16.82 -14.39 -9.58
C GLY A 108 17.75 -13.46 -10.35
#